data_AF-A0A699SP19-F1
#
_entry.id   AF-A0A699SP19-F1
#
_cell.length_a   1.000
_cell.length_b   1.000
_cell.length_c   1.000
_cell.angle_alpha   90.00
_cell.angle_beta   90.00
_cell.angle_gamma   90.00
#
_symmetry.space_group_name_H-M   'P 1'
#
loop_
_entity.id
_entity.type
_entity.pdbx_description
1 polymer ?
#
loop_
_entity_poly.entity_id
_entity_poly.type
_entity_poly.pdbx_seq_one_letter_code
_entity_poly.pdbx_strand_id
1 'polypeptide(L)'
;MDVEIKQDDLNQKLLTSLAPEWLMHTIVWRNRSDLDTMSLDDLYNHLKIDEDDIEEMDIKWNMALLSMRANRFWKKTGKKISIQWTDVAGFDKSKVECFNCHKMGHFARECRAPRSQDRGRRDNYR
;
A
#
# COMPACT_ATOMS: atom_id res chain seq x y z
N MET A 1 38.14 -30.28 -4.82
CA MET A 1 37.75 -29.22 -5.77
C MET A 1 37.05 -28.18 -4.93
N ASP A 2 37.79 -27.17 -4.48
CA ASP A 2 37.23 -26.06 -3.73
C ASP A 2 36.40 -25.25 -4.71
N VAL A 3 35.08 -25.25 -4.51
CA VAL A 3 34.17 -24.45 -5.32
C VAL A 3 34.41 -23.00 -4.92
N GLU A 4 35.11 -22.25 -5.77
CA GLU A 4 35.20 -20.79 -5.66
C GLU A 4 33.78 -20.22 -5.78
N ILE A 5 33.16 -19.95 -4.63
CA ILE A 5 31.89 -19.26 -4.59
C ILE A 5 32.17 -17.80 -4.94
N LYS A 6 31.75 -17.38 -6.13
CA LYS A 6 31.86 -15.99 -6.57
C LYS A 6 31.12 -15.08 -5.58
N GLN A 7 31.70 -13.93 -5.26
CA GLN A 7 31.13 -12.94 -4.34
C GLN A 7 29.68 -12.58 -4.70
N ASP A 8 29.36 -12.55 -5.99
CA ASP A 8 28.02 -12.29 -6.53
C ASP A 8 26.98 -13.33 -6.08
N ASP A 9 27.38 -14.60 -5.97
CA ASP A 9 26.50 -15.70 -5.53
C ASP A 9 26.18 -15.58 -4.03
N LEU A 10 27.15 -15.12 -3.23
CA LEU A 10 26.94 -14.84 -1.81
C LEU A 10 26.03 -13.62 -1.59
N ASN A 11 26.24 -12.55 -2.35
CA ASN A 11 25.42 -11.34 -2.26
C ASN A 11 23.96 -11.62 -2.65
N GLN A 12 23.73 -12.40 -3.71
CA GLN A 12 22.37 -12.79 -4.12
C GLN A 12 21.67 -13.70 -3.10
N LYS A 13 22.42 -14.63 -2.49
CA LYS A 13 21.90 -15.51 -1.42
C LYS A 13 21.55 -14.73 -0.16
N LEU A 14 22.37 -13.75 0.22
CA LEU A 14 22.11 -12.87 1.36
C LEU A 14 20.82 -12.06 1.16
N LEU A 15 20.67 -11.39 0.01
CA LEU A 15 19.48 -10.62 -0.33
C LEU A 15 18.20 -11.48 -0.36
N THR A 16 18.29 -12.74 -0.77
CA THR A 16 17.14 -13.66 -0.82
C THR A 16 16.76 -14.24 0.56
N SER A 17 17.66 -14.16 1.54
CA SER A 17 17.43 -14.63 2.92
C SER A 17 16.80 -13.58 3.86
N LEU A 18 16.71 -12.32 3.42
CA LEU A 18 16.09 -11.24 4.20
C LEU A 18 14.57 -11.44 4.33
N ALA A 19 14.01 -10.99 5.46
CA ALA A 19 12.60 -11.16 5.80
C ALA A 19 11.65 -10.53 4.76
N PRO A 20 10.38 -10.98 4.66
CA PRO A 20 9.43 -10.51 3.64
C PRO A 20 9.17 -8.99 3.67
N GLU A 21 9.40 -8.31 4.80
CA GLU A 21 9.32 -6.84 4.89
C GLU A 21 10.38 -6.14 4.01
N TRP A 22 11.50 -6.81 3.72
CA TRP A 22 12.59 -6.31 2.90
C TRP A 22 12.46 -6.68 1.43
N LEU A 23 11.42 -7.42 1.03
CA LEU A 23 11.25 -7.93 -0.33
C LEU A 23 11.13 -6.80 -1.37
N MET A 24 10.61 -5.63 -0.96
CA MET A 24 10.54 -4.45 -1.82
C MET A 24 11.90 -3.75 -1.95
N HIS A 25 12.71 -3.75 -0.89
CA HIS A 25 14.08 -3.22 -0.90
C HIS A 25 14.99 -4.08 -1.79
N THR A 26 14.94 -5.40 -1.64
CA THR A 26 15.77 -6.32 -2.45
C THR A 26 15.48 -6.21 -3.94
N ILE A 27 14.24 -5.95 -4.36
CA ILE A 27 13.88 -5.71 -5.78
C ILE A 27 14.48 -4.41 -6.32
N VAL A 28 14.46 -3.32 -5.55
CA VAL A 28 15.06 -2.03 -5.97
C VAL A 28 16.59 -2.14 -6.02
N TRP A 29 17.19 -2.79 -5.03
CA TRP A 29 18.62 -3.03 -4.94
C TRP A 29 19.14 -3.93 -6.06
N ARG A 30 18.37 -4.94 -6.48
CA ARG A 30 18.72 -5.84 -7.61
C ARG A 30 18.76 -5.15 -8.97
N ASN A 31 18.11 -4.00 -9.12
CA ASN A 31 18.03 -3.25 -10.38
C ASN A 31 19.07 -2.12 -10.50
N ARG A 32 19.95 -1.93 -9.50
CA ARG A 32 21.03 -0.94 -9.57
C ARG A 32 22.17 -1.44 -10.45
N SER A 33 22.62 -0.59 -11.38
CA SER A 33 23.66 -0.91 -12.36
C SER A 33 25.09 -0.96 -11.78
N ASP A 34 25.28 -0.45 -10.57
CA ASP A 34 26.53 -0.39 -9.81
C ASP A 34 26.66 -1.50 -8.76
N LEU A 35 25.68 -2.42 -8.68
CA LEU A 35 25.63 -3.49 -7.69
C LEU A 35 26.87 -4.40 -7.74
N ASP A 36 27.38 -4.67 -8.94
CA ASP A 36 28.55 -5.55 -9.17
C ASP A 36 29.88 -4.87 -8.76
N THR A 37 29.85 -3.57 -8.49
CA THR A 37 31.04 -2.76 -8.13
C THR A 37 31.10 -2.35 -6.67
N MET A 38 30.02 -2.56 -5.91
CA MET A 38 29.99 -2.22 -4.48
C MET A 38 30.76 -3.24 -3.67
N SER A 39 31.60 -2.77 -2.75
CA SER A 39 32.24 -3.65 -1.78
C SER A 39 31.23 -4.14 -0.74
N LEU A 40 31.58 -5.20 -0.01
CA LEU A 40 30.76 -5.71 1.09
C LEU A 40 30.51 -4.64 2.17
N ASP A 41 31.48 -3.74 2.39
CA ASP A 41 31.37 -2.66 3.36
C ASP A 41 30.45 -1.54 2.86
N ASP A 42 30.49 -1.22 1.56
CA ASP A 42 29.55 -0.28 0.94
C ASP A 42 28.12 -0.83 0.98
N LEU A 43 27.94 -2.12 0.68
CA LEU A 43 26.67 -2.83 0.82
C LEU A 43 26.18 -2.80 2.27
N TYR A 44 27.06 -3.03 3.24
CA TYR A 44 26.70 -3.01 4.66
C TYR A 44 26.35 -1.60 5.16
N ASN A 45 27.12 -0.59 4.77
CA ASN A 45 26.85 0.81 5.10
C ASN A 45 25.61 1.35 4.39
N HIS A 46 25.28 0.82 3.21
CA HIS A 46 24.03 1.11 2.54
C HIS A 46 22.83 0.34 3.11
N LEU A 47 23.04 -0.88 3.62
CA LEU A 47 22.03 -1.63 4.38
C LEU A 47 21.82 -1.05 5.79
N LYS A 48 22.76 -0.26 6.31
CA LYS A 48 22.53 0.66 7.41
C LYS A 48 21.66 1.83 6.96
N ILE A 49 20.47 1.51 6.49
CA ILE A 49 19.36 2.44 6.44
C ILE A 49 18.90 2.57 7.89
N ASP A 50 18.86 3.79 8.41
CA ASP A 50 18.33 4.01 9.76
C ASP A 50 16.86 3.57 9.80
N GLU A 51 16.38 3.12 10.96
CA GLU A 51 14.99 2.72 11.13
C GLU A 51 14.02 3.86 10.73
N ASP A 52 14.41 5.10 11.02
CA ASP A 52 13.65 6.31 10.66
C ASP A 52 13.59 6.52 9.13
N ASP A 53 14.67 6.23 8.41
CA ASP A 53 14.74 6.36 6.94
C ASP A 53 13.85 5.32 6.24
N ILE A 54 13.77 4.10 6.80
CA ILE A 54 12.88 3.04 6.32
C ILE A 54 11.43 3.45 6.52
N GLU A 55 11.10 3.97 7.71
CA GLU A 55 9.75 4.45 8.01
C GLU A 55 9.37 5.64 7.11
N GLU A 56 10.27 6.58 6.87
CA GLU A 56 10.04 7.70 5.94
C GLU A 56 9.74 7.21 4.52
N MET A 57 10.50 6.22 4.03
CA MET A 57 10.26 5.62 2.72
C MET A 57 8.89 4.94 2.64
N ASP A 58 8.52 4.13 3.63
CA ASP A 58 7.20 3.46 3.66
C ASP A 58 6.05 4.48 3.66
N ILE A 59 6.14 5.52 4.48
CA ILE A 59 5.16 6.60 4.53
C ILE A 59 5.03 7.28 3.15
N LYS A 60 6.15 7.64 2.51
CA LYS A 60 6.14 8.26 1.18
C LYS A 60 5.49 7.35 0.12
N TRP A 61 5.79 6.05 0.15
CA TRP A 61 5.20 5.08 -0.77
C TRP A 61 3.68 4.92 -0.56
N ASN A 62 3.26 4.81 0.70
CA ASN A 62 1.85 4.75 1.04
C ASN A 62 1.11 6.03 0.60
N MET A 63 1.71 7.20 0.79
CA MET A 63 1.15 8.48 0.31
C MET A 63 1.05 8.54 -1.22
N ALA A 64 2.04 8.05 -1.95
CA ALA A 64 1.99 7.96 -3.41
C ALA A 64 0.86 7.01 -3.87
N LEU A 65 0.73 5.84 -3.25
CA LEU A 65 -0.34 4.88 -3.54
C LEU A 65 -1.73 5.46 -3.26
N LEU A 66 -1.90 6.14 -2.13
CA LEU A 66 -3.14 6.81 -1.76
C LEU A 66 -3.48 7.93 -2.75
N SER A 67 -2.49 8.73 -3.16
CA SER A 67 -2.67 9.80 -4.15
C SER A 67 -3.12 9.25 -5.50
N MET A 68 -2.53 8.13 -5.96
CA MET A 68 -2.97 7.45 -7.17
C MET A 68 -4.41 6.93 -7.07
N ARG A 69 -4.81 6.38 -5.91
CA ARG A 69 -6.18 5.92 -5.67
C ARG A 69 -7.17 7.09 -5.63
N ALA A 70 -6.83 8.18 -4.94
CA ALA A 70 -7.65 9.39 -4.86
C ALA A 70 -7.86 10.02 -6.25
N ASN A 71 -6.81 10.08 -7.08
CA ASN A 71 -6.92 10.58 -8.45
C ASN A 71 -7.85 9.72 -9.31
N ARG A 72 -7.75 8.39 -9.23
CA ARG A 72 -8.69 7.48 -9.92
C ARG A 72 -10.13 7.69 -9.46
N PHE A 73 -10.35 7.87 -8.16
CA PHE A 73 -11.68 8.15 -7.60
C PHE A 73 -12.24 9.48 -8.08
N TRP A 74 -11.43 10.54 -8.09
CA TRP A 74 -11.82 11.86 -8.59
C TRP A 74 -12.20 11.80 -10.07
N LYS A 75 -11.39 11.16 -10.92
CA LYS A 75 -11.72 10.95 -12.33
C LYS A 75 -13.05 10.21 -12.55
N LYS A 76 -13.40 9.28 -11.66
CA LYS A 76 -14.64 8.49 -11.75
C LYS A 76 -15.88 9.24 -11.25
N THR A 77 -15.75 10.04 -10.20
CA THR A 77 -16.90 10.60 -9.47
C THR A 77 -16.99 12.12 -9.50
N GLY A 78 -15.95 12.81 -9.95
CA GLY A 78 -15.80 14.26 -9.83
C GLY A 78 -15.54 14.76 -8.40
N LYS A 79 -15.61 13.90 -7.38
CA LYS A 79 -15.48 14.27 -5.97
C LYS A 79 -14.01 14.25 -5.54
N LYS A 80 -13.52 15.38 -5.02
CA LYS A 80 -12.16 15.50 -4.48
C LYS A 80 -12.13 15.05 -3.02
N ILE A 81 -11.23 14.13 -2.69
CA ILE A 81 -10.97 13.70 -1.31
C ILE A 81 -9.84 14.59 -0.75
N SER A 82 -10.07 15.20 0.41
CA SER A 82 -9.02 15.84 1.22
C SER A 82 -8.80 15.00 2.47
N ILE A 83 -7.54 14.79 2.84
CA ILE A 83 -7.16 14.15 4.10
C ILE A 83 -6.35 15.19 4.89
N GLN A 84 -6.82 15.55 6.07
CA GLN A 84 -6.14 16.40 7.04
C GLN A 84 -5.57 15.53 8.18
N TRP A 85 -4.56 16.05 8.88
CA TRP A 85 -3.96 15.35 10.02
C TRP A 85 -4.96 15.07 11.16
N THR A 86 -5.98 15.92 11.31
CA THR A 86 -7.04 15.79 12.31
C THR A 86 -8.17 14.85 11.89
N ASP A 87 -8.15 14.34 10.66
CA ASP A 87 -9.18 13.41 10.19
C ASP A 87 -8.99 12.06 10.88
N VAL A 88 -9.72 11.87 11.98
CA VAL A 88 -9.78 10.59 12.67
C VAL A 88 -10.19 9.51 11.66
N ALA A 89 -9.56 8.34 11.68
CA ALA A 89 -9.84 7.20 10.79
C ALA A 89 -11.25 6.58 10.98
N GLY A 90 -12.23 7.35 11.43
CA GLY A 90 -13.64 7.00 11.54
C GLY A 90 -14.43 7.60 10.39
N PHE A 91 -14.91 6.75 9.50
CA PHE A 91 -15.89 7.15 8.51
C PHE A 91 -17.21 7.50 9.23
N ASP A 92 -17.71 8.72 9.04
CA ASP A 92 -19.01 9.15 9.58
C ASP A 92 -20.15 8.34 8.95
N LYS A 93 -20.54 7.26 9.63
CA LYS A 93 -21.60 6.37 9.17
C LYS A 93 -22.98 7.02 9.20
N SER A 94 -23.16 8.13 9.92
CA SER A 94 -24.47 8.81 10.02
C SER A 94 -25.01 9.25 8.67
N LYS A 95 -24.12 9.50 7.69
CA LYS A 95 -24.45 9.91 6.32
C LYS A 95 -24.57 8.75 5.32
N VAL A 96 -24.43 7.52 5.78
CA VAL A 96 -24.44 6.32 4.92
C VAL A 96 -25.84 5.75 4.86
N GLU A 97 -26.44 5.72 3.66
CA GLU A 97 -27.68 4.99 3.41
C GLU A 97 -27.39 3.49 3.23
N CYS A 98 -28.05 2.64 4.02
CA CYS A 98 -27.96 1.20 3.85
C CYS A 98 -28.65 0.76 2.56
N PHE A 99 -27.92 0.09 1.67
CA PHE A 99 -28.45 -0.37 0.40
C PHE A 99 -29.59 -1.42 0.52
N ASN A 100 -29.68 -2.13 1.65
CA ASN A 100 -30.71 -3.16 1.84
C ASN A 100 -32.05 -2.57 2.33
N CYS A 101 -32.00 -1.74 3.38
CA CYS A 101 -33.19 -1.24 4.07
C CYS A 101 -33.41 0.27 3.94
N HIS A 102 -32.53 0.98 3.22
CA HIS A 102 -32.59 2.43 2.98
C HIS A 102 -32.60 3.31 4.23
N LYS A 103 -32.16 2.76 5.38
CA LYS A 103 -31.98 3.53 6.62
C LYS A 103 -30.54 4.01 6.73
N MET A 104 -30.38 5.23 7.24
CA MET A 104 -29.07 5.85 7.47
C MET A 104 -28.33 5.18 8.62
N GLY A 105 -27.01 5.39 8.73
CA GLY A 105 -26.24 5.06 9.93
C GLY A 105 -25.49 3.72 9.91
N HIS A 106 -25.65 2.90 8.87
CA HIS A 106 -24.98 1.59 8.80
C HIS A 106 -24.75 1.11 7.37
N PHE A 107 -23.77 0.22 7.21
CA PHE A 107 -23.52 -0.43 5.93
C PHE A 107 -24.47 -1.59 5.68
N ALA A 108 -24.72 -1.94 4.41
CA ALA A 108 -25.59 -3.07 4.05
C ALA A 108 -25.16 -4.41 4.69
N ARG A 109 -23.85 -4.62 4.89
CA ARG A 109 -23.29 -5.80 5.58
C ARG A 109 -23.64 -5.88 7.08
N GLU A 110 -24.01 -4.77 7.69
CA GLU A 110 -24.38 -4.65 9.10
C GLU A 110 -25.91 -4.71 9.29
N CYS A 111 -26.67 -4.75 8.19
CA CYS A 111 -28.13 -4.72 8.22
C CYS A 111 -28.72 -6.04 8.70
N ARG A 112 -29.56 -5.96 9.74
CA ARG A 112 -30.31 -7.11 10.30
C ARG A 112 -31.66 -7.34 9.62
N ALA A 113 -32.09 -6.44 8.75
CA ALA A 113 -33.33 -6.63 8.02
C ALA A 113 -33.18 -7.78 7.00
N PRO A 114 -34.25 -8.54 6.72
CA PRO A 114 -34.26 -9.48 5.61
C PRO A 114 -33.80 -8.80 4.32
N ARG A 115 -33.17 -9.54 3.40
CA ARG A 115 -32.79 -9.01 2.10
C ARG A 115 -34.04 -8.50 1.38
N SER A 116 -34.07 -7.22 1.04
CA SER A 116 -35.15 -6.66 0.24
C SER A 116 -35.14 -7.33 -1.15
N GLN A 117 -36.33 -7.70 -1.65
CA GLN A 117 -36.50 -8.31 -2.97
C GLN A 117 -36.53 -7.27 -4.10
N ASP A 118 -36.31 -6.00 -3.78
CA ASP A 118 -36.41 -4.90 -4.73
C ASP A 118 -35.18 -4.87 -5.65
N ARG A 119 -35.22 -5.70 -6.70
CA ARG A 119 -34.28 -5.69 -7.82
C ARG A 119 -34.65 -4.61 -8.85
N GLY A 120 -35.38 -3.56 -8.45
CA GLY A 120 -35.94 -2.56 -9.34
C GLY A 120 -35.29 -1.18 -9.18
N ARG A 121 -34.33 -0.88 -10.06
CA ARG A 121 -34.12 0.46 -10.67
C ARG A 121 -34.17 1.68 -9.72
N ARG A 122 -32.99 2.19 -9.34
CA ARG A 122 -32.86 3.59 -8.90
C ARG A 122 -31.96 4.35 -9.86
N ASP A 123 -32.61 5.15 -10.68
CA ASP A 123 -32.01 6.01 -11.71
C ASP A 123 -31.01 7.01 -11.11
N ASN A 124 -29.90 7.17 -11.85
CA ASN A 124 -29.03 8.33 -12.01
C ASN A 124 -28.85 9.30 -10.81
N TYR A 125 -27.66 9.23 -10.21
CA TYR A 125 -27.09 10.34 -9.44
C TYR A 125 -26.75 11.48 -10.40
N ARG A 126 -27.42 12.62 -10.26
CA ARG A 126 -27.14 13.88 -10.96
C ARG A 126 -26.07 14.67 -10.20
#